data_AF-A0A7S3S3Z7-F1
#
_entry.id   AF-A0A7S3S3Z7-F1
#
_cell.length_a   1.000
_cell.length_b   1.000
_cell.length_c   1.000
_cell.angle_alpha   90.00
_cell.angle_beta   90.00
_cell.angle_gamma   90.00
#
_symmetry.space_group_name_H-M   'P 1'
#
loop_
_entity.id
_entity.type
_entity.pdbx_description
1 polymer ?
#
loop_
_entity_poly.entity_id
_entity_poly.type
_entity_poly.pdbx_seq_one_letter_code
_entity_poly.pdbx_strand_id
1 'polypeptide(L)'
;NGLTTQETDPPSNEVSPYFYVYAKLALLRYAVSGEEGGGVPASGHAAGGLLGVSLYTPRLVELTMPRRRVDMQADLGTLPASAGGGVPHLYLQQLPCSWGSLFLPRPWLLFRAYMQARLEGAPGPLVPRSASNGWSTSWKKFMIELSHLSGGVFLYPSFPNQSSLSTNHLEKGEHIGGKKNKLTHRPIDFTVPLLLNLSDLRQLWPPQPLDALPVRDLFTRPTRRSELHARGIEAIAAHRGVWRSHAREAAAPALRLDRILERLLPATTAPR
;
A
#
# COMPACT_ATOMS: atom_id res chain seq x y z
N ASN A 1 34.73 14.27 37.80
CA ASN A 1 33.35 14.41 37.28
C ASN A 1 33.36 14.23 35.77
N GLY A 2 33.42 12.97 35.31
CA GLY A 2 33.29 12.64 33.89
C GLY A 2 31.81 12.62 33.52
N LEU A 3 31.37 13.63 32.78
CA LEU A 3 30.06 13.62 32.12
C LEU A 3 30.16 12.65 30.94
N THR A 4 29.75 11.41 31.18
CA THR A 4 29.31 10.51 30.11
C THR A 4 28.11 11.18 29.45
N THR A 5 28.31 11.74 28.27
CA THR A 5 27.22 12.06 27.35
C THR A 5 26.51 10.74 27.08
N GLN A 6 25.34 10.55 27.68
CA GLN A 6 24.40 9.55 27.20
C GLN A 6 24.12 9.90 25.75
N GLU A 7 24.67 9.10 24.85
CA GLU A 7 24.28 9.05 23.45
C GLU A 7 22.82 8.57 23.47
N THR A 8 21.89 9.51 23.57
CA THR A 8 20.47 9.20 23.43
C THR A 8 20.32 8.64 22.03
N ASP A 9 19.86 7.38 21.93
CA ASP A 9 19.47 6.80 20.65
C ASP A 9 18.68 7.85 19.85
N PRO A 10 19.01 8.08 18.56
CA PRO A 10 18.30 9.06 17.77
C PRO A 10 16.80 8.73 17.82
N PRO A 11 15.92 9.75 17.93
CA PRO A 11 14.49 9.53 18.09
C PRO A 11 13.98 8.59 16.99
N SER A 12 13.30 7.53 17.43
CA SER A 12 12.58 6.57 16.59
C SER A 12 11.62 7.29 15.65
N ASN A 13 11.56 6.91 14.36
CA ASN A 13 10.63 7.40 13.33
C ASN A 13 10.17 8.86 13.50
N GLU A 14 10.86 9.79 12.85
CA GLU A 14 10.50 11.20 12.86
C GLU A 14 9.30 11.48 11.93
N VAL A 15 8.41 12.38 12.36
CA VAL A 15 7.21 12.78 11.62
C VAL A 15 7.11 14.29 11.47
N SER A 16 6.53 14.72 10.35
CA SER A 16 6.16 16.10 10.08
C SER A 16 5.17 16.62 11.14
N PRO A 17 5.22 17.91 11.51
CA PRO A 17 4.18 18.56 12.31
C PRO A 17 2.77 18.43 11.72
N TYR A 18 2.67 18.15 10.42
CA TYR A 18 1.40 18.01 9.69
C TYR A 18 0.99 16.56 9.45
N PHE A 19 1.67 15.58 10.04
CA PHE A 19 1.35 14.16 9.88
C PHE A 19 -0.14 13.86 10.13
N TYR A 20 -0.67 14.30 11.28
CA TYR A 20 -2.07 14.08 11.63
C TYR A 20 -3.04 14.95 10.83
N VAL A 21 -2.63 16.16 10.46
CA VAL A 21 -3.45 17.07 9.64
C VAL A 21 -3.68 16.45 8.26
N TYR A 22 -2.60 16.04 7.58
CA TYR A 22 -2.68 15.38 6.29
C TYR A 22 -3.47 14.08 6.36
N ALA A 23 -3.21 13.22 7.35
CA ALA A 23 -3.96 11.97 7.53
C ALA A 23 -5.47 12.21 7.68
N LYS A 24 -5.86 13.21 8.49
CA LYS A 24 -7.27 13.58 8.68
C LYS A 24 -7.89 14.13 7.40
N LEU A 25 -7.19 15.02 6.69
CA LEU A 25 -7.65 15.58 5.42
C LEU A 25 -7.87 14.48 4.37
N ALA A 26 -6.92 13.55 4.24
CA ALA A 26 -7.00 12.44 3.31
C ALA A 26 -8.16 11.50 3.65
N LEU A 27 -8.34 11.17 4.93
CA LEU A 27 -9.47 10.34 5.38
C LEU A 27 -10.81 11.02 5.08
N LEU A 28 -10.96 12.29 5.45
CA LEU A 28 -12.20 13.02 5.21
C LEU A 28 -12.53 13.06 3.72
N ARG A 29 -11.54 13.44 2.89
CA ARG A 29 -11.72 13.55 1.45
C ARG A 29 -12.04 12.23 0.76
N TYR A 30 -11.22 11.21 1.00
CA TYR A 30 -11.21 10.01 0.18
C TYR A 30 -11.90 8.81 0.82
N ALA A 31 -12.13 8.80 2.14
CA ALA A 31 -12.81 7.69 2.81
C ALA A 31 -14.20 8.06 3.34
N VAL A 32 -14.43 9.33 3.71
CA VAL A 32 -15.69 9.79 4.33
C VAL A 32 -16.61 10.49 3.32
N SER A 33 -16.09 11.45 2.55
CA SER A 33 -16.90 12.30 1.66
C SER A 33 -17.47 11.61 0.42
N GLY A 34 -17.21 10.32 0.21
CA GLY A 34 -18.00 9.49 -0.70
C GLY A 34 -17.88 9.76 -2.20
N GLU A 35 -16.90 10.56 -2.67
CA GLU A 35 -16.66 10.67 -4.11
C GLU A 35 -16.35 9.29 -4.70
N GLU A 36 -17.00 9.01 -5.82
CA GLU A 36 -17.21 7.69 -6.43
C GLU A 36 -15.91 6.86 -6.45
N GLY A 37 -15.79 5.94 -5.50
CA GLY A 37 -14.71 4.94 -5.45
C GLY A 37 -13.74 5.04 -4.26
N GLY A 38 -13.91 5.99 -3.35
CA GLY A 38 -13.16 6.08 -2.09
C GLY A 38 -14.00 5.88 -0.82
N GLY A 39 -15.28 6.25 -0.88
CA GLY A 39 -16.24 5.89 0.16
C GLY A 39 -16.41 4.39 0.23
N VAL A 40 -16.58 3.88 1.45
CA VAL A 40 -17.18 2.58 1.71
C VAL A 40 -18.42 2.43 0.80
N PRO A 41 -18.41 1.60 -0.25
CA PRO A 41 -19.63 1.42 -1.01
C PRO A 41 -20.67 0.81 -0.06
N ALA A 42 -21.89 1.34 -0.08
CA ALA A 42 -23.02 0.75 0.64
C ALA A 42 -23.18 -0.76 0.30
N SER A 43 -22.64 -1.20 -0.84
CA SER A 43 -22.60 -2.59 -1.29
C SER A 43 -21.60 -3.50 -0.57
N GLY A 44 -20.68 -2.99 0.27
CA GLY A 44 -19.79 -3.82 1.09
C GLY A 44 -18.66 -4.56 0.36
N HIS A 45 -18.43 -4.29 -0.93
CA HIS A 45 -17.39 -4.96 -1.73
C HIS A 45 -16.05 -4.21 -1.64
N ALA A 46 -14.96 -4.96 -1.41
CA ALA A 46 -13.60 -4.44 -1.31
C ALA A 46 -12.86 -4.39 -2.68
N ALA A 47 -13.53 -4.84 -3.75
CA ALA A 47 -12.92 -4.99 -5.06
C ALA A 47 -12.58 -3.62 -5.67
N GLY A 48 -11.30 -3.36 -5.89
CA GLY A 48 -10.77 -2.15 -6.53
C GLY A 48 -10.71 -0.89 -5.64
N GLY A 49 -10.99 -1.00 -4.34
CA GLY A 49 -11.09 0.14 -3.42
C GLY A 49 -9.75 0.70 -2.88
N LEU A 50 -9.84 1.85 -2.21
CA LEU A 50 -8.74 2.41 -1.42
C LEU A 50 -8.52 1.55 -0.17
N LEU A 51 -7.29 1.08 0.06
CA LEU A 51 -6.90 0.23 1.19
C LEU A 51 -6.33 1.05 2.36
N GLY A 52 -5.79 2.23 2.06
CA GLY A 52 -5.14 3.10 3.04
C GLY A 52 -4.52 4.34 2.40
N VAL A 53 -3.87 5.13 3.25
CA VAL A 53 -3.13 6.34 2.89
C VAL A 53 -1.70 6.16 3.39
N SER A 54 -0.73 6.32 2.52
CA SER A 54 0.67 6.42 2.91
C SER A 54 0.98 7.84 3.37
N LEU A 55 1.77 7.91 4.42
CA LEU A 55 2.35 9.12 5.01
C LEU A 55 3.86 9.13 4.76
N TYR A 56 4.33 8.27 3.86
CA TYR A 56 5.71 8.06 3.47
C TYR A 56 5.85 8.10 1.95
N THR A 57 6.88 8.76 1.43
CA THR A 57 7.20 8.76 -0.01
C THR A 57 8.23 7.68 -0.33
N PRO A 58 7.88 6.61 -1.06
CA PRO A 58 8.80 5.52 -1.35
C PRO A 58 9.90 5.92 -2.33
N ARG A 59 11.14 5.51 -2.04
CA ARG A 59 12.32 5.67 -2.91
C ARG A 59 12.77 4.39 -3.59
N LEU A 60 12.14 3.26 -3.28
CA LEU A 60 12.60 1.93 -3.67
C LEU A 60 11.43 0.99 -3.98
N VAL A 61 11.55 0.25 -5.09
CA VAL A 61 10.70 -0.90 -5.41
C VAL A 61 11.38 -2.14 -4.85
N GLU A 62 10.86 -2.63 -3.72
CA GLU A 62 11.39 -3.78 -2.99
C GLU A 62 11.01 -5.14 -3.61
N LEU A 63 10.09 -5.15 -4.58
CA LEU A 63 9.58 -6.38 -5.21
C LEU A 63 10.44 -6.87 -6.38
N THR A 64 11.45 -6.10 -6.80
CA THR A 64 12.37 -6.48 -7.88
C THR A 64 13.72 -6.92 -7.34
N MET A 65 14.39 -7.79 -8.08
CA MET A 65 15.76 -8.22 -7.82
C MET A 65 16.57 -8.00 -9.11
N PRO A 66 17.51 -7.04 -9.16
CA PRO A 66 17.86 -6.08 -8.08
C PRO A 66 16.73 -5.10 -7.75
N ARG A 67 16.75 -4.55 -6.54
CA ARG A 67 15.80 -3.50 -6.11
C ARG A 67 16.02 -2.24 -6.94
N ARG A 68 14.93 -1.60 -7.39
CA ARG A 68 15.00 -0.42 -8.27
C ARG A 68 14.65 0.86 -7.49
N ARG A 69 15.46 1.91 -7.64
CA ARG A 69 15.13 3.24 -7.10
C ARG A 69 14.01 3.90 -7.89
N VAL A 70 13.18 4.68 -7.21
CA VAL A 70 12.08 5.44 -7.80
C VAL A 70 12.08 6.87 -7.28
N ASP A 71 11.72 7.79 -8.15
CA ASP A 71 11.33 9.15 -7.82
C ASP A 71 9.96 9.40 -8.44
N MET A 72 8.92 9.31 -7.61
CA MET A 72 7.54 9.44 -8.09
C MET A 72 7.20 10.86 -8.51
N GLN A 73 7.86 11.88 -7.94
CA GLN A 73 7.63 13.24 -8.37
C GLN A 73 8.16 13.45 -9.80
N ALA A 74 9.38 12.98 -10.06
CA ALA A 74 9.97 13.05 -11.40
C ALA A 74 9.20 12.19 -12.42
N ASP A 75 8.84 10.96 -12.05
CA ASP A 75 8.06 10.05 -12.90
C ASP A 75 6.71 10.66 -13.29
N LEU A 76 5.96 11.20 -12.32
CA LEU A 76 4.67 11.83 -12.57
C LEU A 76 4.79 13.16 -13.34
N GLY A 77 5.92 13.86 -13.23
CA GLY A 77 6.19 15.08 -14.00
C GLY A 77 6.37 14.85 -15.51
N THR A 78 6.57 13.60 -15.94
CA THR A 78 6.60 13.24 -17.37
C THR A 78 5.21 13.05 -17.98
N LEU A 79 4.16 12.99 -17.15
CA LEU A 79 2.80 12.85 -17.64
C LEU A 79 2.35 14.17 -18.29
N PRO A 80 1.53 14.10 -19.36
CA PRO A 80 0.89 15.30 -19.90
C PRO A 80 0.20 16.05 -18.77
N ALA A 81 0.40 17.36 -18.71
CA ALA A 81 -0.22 18.19 -17.69
C ALA A 81 -1.74 17.95 -17.70
N SER A 82 -2.28 17.47 -16.58
CA SER A 82 -3.72 17.40 -16.35
C SER A 82 -4.31 18.81 -16.52
N ALA A 83 -5.63 18.90 -16.74
CA ALA A 83 -6.34 20.17 -16.97
C ALA A 83 -6.08 21.29 -15.92
N GLY A 84 -5.49 20.96 -14.76
CA GLY A 84 -5.08 21.89 -13.71
C GLY A 84 -3.63 22.41 -13.77
N GLY A 85 -2.82 22.04 -14.78
CA GLY A 85 -1.48 22.59 -15.02
C GLY A 85 -0.49 22.37 -13.86
N GLY A 86 0.08 21.17 -13.74
CA GLY A 86 1.14 20.92 -12.75
C GLY A 86 1.46 19.43 -12.59
N VAL A 87 2.59 19.15 -11.93
CA VAL A 87 2.99 17.78 -11.56
C VAL A 87 2.05 17.28 -10.46
N PRO A 88 1.40 16.12 -10.62
CA PRO A 88 0.54 15.57 -9.58
C PRO A 88 1.29 15.38 -8.24
N HIS A 89 0.71 15.89 -7.16
CA HIS A 89 1.23 15.74 -5.79
C HIS A 89 0.66 14.56 -5.03
N LEU A 90 -0.30 13.86 -5.64
CA LEU A 90 -0.94 12.66 -5.13
C LEU A 90 -1.03 11.63 -6.25
N TYR A 91 -0.93 10.35 -5.89
CA TYR A 91 -1.14 9.24 -6.81
C TYR A 91 -1.64 8.00 -6.06
N LEU A 92 -2.09 7.00 -6.82
CA LEU A 92 -2.54 5.71 -6.31
C LEU A 92 -1.50 4.64 -6.62
N GLN A 93 -1.21 3.78 -5.66
CA GLN A 93 -0.26 2.69 -5.84
C GLN A 93 -0.72 1.39 -5.19
N GLN A 94 -0.56 0.28 -5.90
CA GLN A 94 -0.94 -1.04 -5.40
C GLN A 94 0.03 -1.57 -4.32
N LEU A 95 1.32 -1.25 -4.42
CA LEU A 95 2.33 -1.66 -3.43
C LEU A 95 2.09 -0.95 -2.10
N PRO A 96 1.80 -1.67 -0.99
CA PRO A 96 1.65 -1.06 0.33
C PRO A 96 2.98 -0.49 0.86
N CYS A 97 2.89 0.58 1.65
CA CYS A 97 4.03 1.05 2.43
C CYS A 97 4.08 0.31 3.77
N SER A 98 5.29 0.07 4.27
CA SER A 98 5.53 -0.48 5.61
C SER A 98 5.85 0.59 6.66
N TRP A 99 6.07 1.83 6.23
CA TRP A 99 6.50 2.94 7.07
C TRP A 99 5.50 4.08 6.93
N GLY A 100 5.10 4.68 8.06
CA GLY A 100 4.14 5.79 8.09
C GLY A 100 2.92 5.57 7.21
N SER A 101 1.91 4.84 7.69
CA SER A 101 0.71 4.56 6.90
C SER A 101 -0.52 4.47 7.77
N LEU A 102 -1.65 4.91 7.19
CA LEU A 102 -2.99 4.79 7.74
C LEU A 102 -3.74 3.73 6.94
N PHE A 103 -4.21 2.67 7.59
CA PHE A 103 -5.05 1.65 6.94
C PHE A 103 -6.53 1.95 7.19
N LEU A 104 -7.35 1.79 6.16
CA LEU A 104 -8.79 2.00 6.31
C LEU A 104 -9.43 0.84 7.08
N PRO A 105 -10.42 1.09 7.96
CA PRO A 105 -10.92 0.06 8.88
C PRO A 105 -11.46 -1.20 8.19
N ARG A 106 -12.29 -1.06 7.15
CA ARG A 106 -12.88 -2.21 6.45
C ARG A 106 -11.84 -3.05 5.68
N PRO A 107 -10.98 -2.44 4.82
CA PRO A 107 -9.86 -3.16 4.23
C PRO A 107 -8.94 -3.83 5.26
N TRP A 108 -8.69 -3.18 6.39
CA TRP A 108 -7.85 -3.75 7.45
C TRP A 108 -8.45 -5.01 8.08
N LEU A 109 -9.76 -5.03 8.34
CA LEU A 109 -10.44 -6.24 8.84
C LEU A 109 -10.36 -7.39 7.83
N LEU A 110 -10.53 -7.09 6.54
CA LEU A 110 -10.37 -8.07 5.47
C LEU A 110 -8.94 -8.61 5.41
N PHE A 111 -7.95 -7.73 5.50
CA PHE A 111 -6.54 -8.08 5.57
C PHE A 111 -6.22 -8.99 6.76
N ARG A 112 -6.71 -8.66 7.97
CA ARG A 112 -6.49 -9.50 9.15
C ARG A 112 -7.05 -10.91 8.97
N ALA A 113 -8.26 -11.03 8.43
CA ALA A 113 -8.86 -12.32 8.15
C ALA A 113 -8.07 -13.11 7.09
N TYR A 114 -7.61 -12.43 6.02
CA TYR A 114 -6.79 -13.03 4.98
C TYR A 114 -5.44 -13.51 5.51
N MET A 115 -4.72 -12.64 6.24
CA MET A 115 -3.44 -12.96 6.85
C MET A 115 -3.57 -14.15 7.81
N GLN A 116 -4.60 -14.18 8.66
CA GLN A 116 -4.83 -15.28 9.57
C GLN A 116 -5.01 -16.61 8.83
N ALA A 117 -5.88 -16.65 7.81
CA ALA A 117 -6.08 -17.86 7.01
C ALA A 117 -4.78 -18.34 6.36
N ARG A 118 -3.94 -17.41 5.89
CA ARG A 118 -2.63 -17.72 5.29
C ARG A 118 -1.61 -18.23 6.29
N LEU A 119 -1.63 -17.74 7.52
CA LEU A 119 -0.80 -18.25 8.61
C LEU A 119 -1.25 -19.63 9.10
N GLU A 120 -2.54 -19.94 8.99
CA GLU A 120 -3.13 -21.26 9.30
C GLU A 120 -2.89 -22.31 8.20
N GLY A 121 -2.14 -21.96 7.14
CA GLY A 121 -1.71 -22.90 6.10
C GLY A 121 -2.52 -22.84 4.81
N ALA A 122 -3.46 -21.91 4.69
CA ALA A 122 -4.21 -21.77 3.45
C ALA A 122 -3.30 -21.37 2.27
N PRO A 123 -3.54 -21.92 1.07
CA PRO A 123 -2.72 -21.62 -0.09
C PRO A 123 -2.85 -20.16 -0.51
N GLY A 124 -1.74 -19.57 -0.96
CA GLY A 124 -1.65 -18.19 -1.44
C GLY A 124 -1.57 -18.07 -2.95
N PRO A 125 -1.86 -16.87 -3.51
CA PRO A 125 -1.61 -16.63 -4.91
C PRO A 125 -0.10 -16.45 -5.17
N LEU A 126 0.34 -16.85 -6.37
CA LEU A 126 1.64 -16.40 -6.89
C LEU A 126 1.48 -14.99 -7.47
N VAL A 127 2.20 -14.00 -6.93
CA VAL A 127 2.23 -12.65 -7.50
C VAL A 127 3.30 -12.62 -8.61
N PRO A 128 2.94 -12.49 -9.90
CA PRO A 128 3.90 -12.70 -10.99
C PRO A 128 5.14 -11.81 -10.89
N ARG A 129 6.33 -12.43 -10.96
CA ARG A 129 7.65 -11.76 -10.88
C ARG A 129 7.93 -10.98 -9.59
N SER A 130 7.14 -11.18 -8.54
CA SER A 130 7.36 -10.52 -7.25
C SER A 130 8.36 -11.27 -6.38
N ALA A 131 9.36 -10.56 -5.84
CA ALA A 131 10.25 -11.08 -4.81
C ALA A 131 9.49 -11.49 -3.53
N SER A 132 8.27 -10.95 -3.29
CA SER A 132 7.47 -11.28 -2.12
C SER A 132 7.00 -12.74 -2.06
N ASN A 133 7.01 -13.46 -3.20
CA ASN A 133 6.67 -14.88 -3.22
C ASN A 133 7.63 -15.70 -2.36
N GLY A 134 8.91 -15.28 -2.27
CA GLY A 134 9.93 -15.91 -1.44
C GLY A 134 9.92 -15.47 0.03
N TRP A 135 9.05 -14.54 0.43
CA TRP A 135 8.97 -14.10 1.83
C TRP A 135 8.15 -15.13 2.63
N SER A 136 8.60 -15.48 3.85
CA SER A 136 7.93 -16.51 4.66
C SER A 136 7.04 -15.94 5.76
N THR A 137 7.49 -14.90 6.47
CA THR A 137 6.80 -14.39 7.69
C THR A 137 6.48 -12.89 7.66
N SER A 138 6.71 -12.21 6.53
CA SER A 138 6.43 -10.77 6.44
C SER A 138 4.93 -10.53 6.33
N TRP A 139 4.34 -9.76 7.25
CA TRP A 139 2.94 -9.33 7.16
C TRP A 139 2.64 -8.62 5.83
N LYS A 140 3.65 -7.89 5.31
CA LYS A 140 3.55 -7.11 4.08
C LYS A 140 3.33 -8.00 2.86
N LYS A 141 3.84 -9.24 2.88
CA LYS A 141 3.53 -10.26 1.85
C LYS A 141 2.02 -10.43 1.71
N PHE A 142 1.33 -10.64 2.82
CA PHE A 142 -0.11 -10.87 2.81
C PHE A 142 -0.89 -9.64 2.36
N MET A 143 -0.40 -8.43 2.66
CA MET A 143 -1.01 -7.19 2.17
C MET A 143 -0.76 -6.99 0.66
N ILE A 144 0.42 -7.35 0.16
CA ILE A 144 0.74 -7.35 -1.28
C ILE A 144 -0.18 -8.31 -2.02
N GLU A 145 -0.38 -9.52 -1.51
CA GLU A 145 -1.27 -10.51 -2.11
C GLU A 145 -2.73 -10.05 -2.06
N LEU A 146 -3.20 -9.48 -0.95
CA LEU A 146 -4.56 -8.92 -0.86
C LEU A 146 -4.74 -7.77 -1.86
N SER A 147 -3.78 -6.86 -1.94
CA SER A 147 -3.78 -5.75 -2.89
C SER A 147 -3.77 -6.23 -4.34
N HIS A 148 -3.02 -7.29 -4.63
CA HIS A 148 -3.00 -7.96 -5.93
C HIS A 148 -4.36 -8.57 -6.29
N LEU A 149 -4.95 -9.36 -5.37
CA LEU A 149 -6.22 -10.05 -5.59
C LEU A 149 -7.42 -9.09 -5.69
N SER A 150 -7.43 -8.04 -4.86
CA SER A 150 -8.51 -7.06 -4.84
C SER A 150 -8.40 -6.03 -5.97
N GLY A 151 -7.22 -5.84 -6.55
CA GLY A 151 -6.90 -4.64 -7.34
C GLY A 151 -6.87 -3.36 -6.49
N GLY A 152 -6.81 -3.48 -5.16
CA GLY A 152 -6.82 -2.37 -4.23
C GLY A 152 -5.57 -1.51 -4.31
N VAL A 153 -5.69 -0.26 -3.86
CA VAL A 153 -4.61 0.73 -3.96
C VAL A 153 -4.50 1.54 -2.68
N PHE A 154 -3.36 2.19 -2.49
CA PHE A 154 -3.12 3.15 -1.42
C PHE A 154 -2.92 4.53 -2.03
N LEU A 155 -3.39 5.57 -1.34
CA LEU A 155 -3.09 6.96 -1.69
C LEU A 155 -1.68 7.29 -1.22
N TYR A 156 -0.88 7.90 -2.08
CA TYR A 156 0.49 8.31 -1.77
C TYR A 156 0.74 9.79 -2.06
N PRO A 157 1.59 10.45 -1.26
CA PRO A 157 2.15 11.74 -1.60
C PRO A 157 3.27 11.60 -2.65
N SER A 158 3.33 12.56 -3.58
CA SER A 158 4.43 12.78 -4.53
C SER A 158 4.90 14.24 -4.46
N PHE A 159 5.35 14.63 -3.27
CA PHE A 159 5.73 16.00 -2.97
C PHE A 159 7.10 16.40 -3.52
N PRO A 160 7.36 17.70 -3.71
CA PRO A 160 8.67 18.25 -4.03
C PRO A 160 9.81 17.67 -3.20
N ASN A 161 10.94 17.39 -3.88
CA ASN A 161 12.16 16.82 -3.29
C ASN A 161 11.95 15.44 -2.64
N GLN A 162 10.92 14.72 -3.06
CA GLN A 162 10.46 13.48 -2.44
C GLN A 162 10.22 13.66 -0.92
N SER A 163 9.75 14.85 -0.52
CA SER A 163 9.37 15.10 0.85
C SER A 163 8.15 14.29 1.26
N SER A 164 7.96 14.18 2.58
CA SER A 164 7.08 13.20 3.18
C SER A 164 6.55 13.66 4.53
N LEU A 165 5.54 12.97 5.06
CA LEU A 165 5.00 13.25 6.39
C LEU A 165 5.70 12.43 7.48
N SER A 166 6.44 11.39 7.09
CA SER A 166 7.26 10.56 7.96
C SER A 166 8.54 10.14 7.25
N THR A 167 9.58 9.83 8.00
CA THR A 167 10.86 9.34 7.49
C THR A 167 11.29 8.08 8.22
N ASN A 168 12.12 7.28 7.56
CA ASN A 168 12.66 6.03 8.09
C ASN A 168 14.19 6.15 8.19
N HIS A 169 14.70 5.91 9.39
CA HIS A 169 16.14 6.01 9.69
C HIS A 169 16.86 4.66 9.62
N LEU A 170 16.23 3.65 9.02
CA LEU A 170 16.71 2.27 8.98
C LEU A 170 16.91 1.70 10.38
N GLU A 171 15.93 1.88 11.26
CA GLU A 171 15.99 1.37 12.63
C GLU A 171 16.29 -0.14 12.60
N LYS A 172 17.26 -0.55 13.42
CA LYS A 172 17.71 -1.94 13.48
C LYS A 172 16.56 -2.83 13.93
N GLY A 173 16.34 -3.93 13.21
CA GLY A 173 15.27 -4.88 13.50
C GLY A 173 15.43 -6.17 12.71
N GLU A 174 14.40 -7.02 12.68
CA GLU A 174 14.47 -8.27 11.90
C GLU A 174 14.72 -8.02 10.40
N HIS A 175 14.20 -6.91 9.88
CA HIS A 175 14.36 -6.52 8.49
C HIS A 175 15.66 -5.75 8.22
N ILE A 176 16.17 -4.96 9.15
CA ILE A 176 17.40 -4.16 8.97
C ILE A 176 18.49 -4.65 9.91
N GLY A 177 19.53 -5.25 9.35
CA GLY A 177 20.64 -5.83 10.13
C GLY A 177 20.36 -7.22 10.72
N GLY A 178 19.24 -7.85 10.35
CA GLY A 178 18.93 -9.23 10.73
C GLY A 178 19.93 -10.23 10.13
N LYS A 179 20.40 -11.21 10.93
CA LYS A 179 21.44 -12.18 10.54
C LYS A 179 21.15 -12.95 9.24
N LYS A 180 19.87 -13.14 8.91
CA LYS A 180 19.42 -13.84 7.70
C LYS A 180 19.24 -12.91 6.49
N ASN A 181 19.27 -11.59 6.68
CA ASN A 181 19.09 -10.63 5.60
C ASN A 181 20.45 -10.26 5.00
N LYS A 182 20.71 -10.77 3.78
CA LYS A 182 21.95 -10.50 3.03
C LYS A 182 21.85 -9.25 2.14
N LEU A 183 20.72 -8.55 2.13
CA LEU A 183 20.53 -7.37 1.30
C LEU A 183 21.23 -6.17 1.94
N THR A 184 21.96 -5.41 1.12
CA THR A 184 22.54 -4.13 1.54
C THR A 184 21.43 -3.08 1.65
N HIS A 185 21.33 -2.42 2.80
CA HIS A 185 20.41 -1.31 3.05
C HIS A 185 21.23 -0.04 3.17
N ARG A 186 20.95 0.98 2.35
CA ARG A 186 21.63 2.27 2.40
C ARG A 186 20.63 3.33 2.88
N PRO A 187 20.98 4.19 3.84
CA PRO A 187 20.06 5.21 4.37
C PRO A 187 19.36 6.04 3.28
N ILE A 188 20.09 6.40 2.21
CA ILE A 188 19.54 7.17 1.08
C ILE A 188 18.32 6.53 0.39
N ASP A 189 18.15 5.20 0.50
CA ASP A 189 17.04 4.45 -0.09
C ASP A 189 15.78 4.46 0.80
N PHE A 190 15.84 5.03 2.02
CA PHE A 190 14.77 4.98 3.04
C PHE A 190 14.52 6.31 3.77
N THR A 191 15.55 7.15 3.92
CA THR A 191 15.42 8.45 4.57
C THR A 191 14.94 9.48 3.55
N VAL A 192 13.90 10.22 3.93
CA VAL A 192 13.24 11.25 3.11
C VAL A 192 13.12 12.55 3.90
N PRO A 193 13.17 13.73 3.25
CA PRO A 193 12.95 14.98 3.95
C PRO A 193 11.51 15.09 4.44
N LEU A 194 11.32 15.67 5.63
CA LEU A 194 9.98 15.94 6.16
C LEU A 194 9.40 17.22 5.56
N LEU A 195 8.08 17.23 5.37
CA LEU A 195 7.33 18.44 5.04
C LEU A 195 7.19 19.30 6.29
N LEU A 196 7.79 20.49 6.32
CA LEU A 196 7.88 21.30 7.54
C LEU A 196 7.04 22.59 7.50
N ASN A 197 6.58 23.04 6.34
CA ASN A 197 5.81 24.30 6.23
C ASN A 197 4.34 24.07 5.88
N LEU A 198 3.44 24.76 6.58
CA LEU A 198 2.00 24.70 6.33
C LEU A 198 1.61 25.24 4.95
N SER A 199 2.30 26.28 4.49
CA SER A 199 2.07 26.86 3.16
C SER A 199 2.32 25.83 2.06
N ASP A 200 3.38 25.02 2.20
CA ASP A 200 3.66 23.92 1.28
C ASP A 200 2.51 22.91 1.31
N LEU A 201 2.06 22.49 2.49
CA LEU A 201 0.92 21.58 2.61
C LEU A 201 -0.34 22.13 1.92
N ARG A 202 -0.65 23.41 2.11
CA ARG A 202 -1.83 24.06 1.48
C ARG A 202 -1.73 24.07 -0.04
N GLN A 203 -0.54 24.30 -0.59
CA GLN A 203 -0.32 24.26 -2.04
C GLN A 203 -0.39 22.84 -2.60
N LEU A 204 0.17 21.87 -1.87
CA LEU A 204 0.18 20.46 -2.24
C LEU A 204 -1.19 19.79 -2.04
N TRP A 205 -2.09 20.43 -1.28
CA TRP A 205 -3.41 19.92 -0.92
C TRP A 205 -4.55 20.86 -1.33
N PRO A 206 -4.89 20.86 -2.63
CA PRO A 206 -6.28 20.65 -3.03
C PRO A 206 -6.41 19.24 -3.63
N PRO A 207 -7.13 18.32 -2.96
CA PRO A 207 -7.21 16.95 -3.42
C PRO A 207 -8.03 16.81 -4.70
N GLN A 208 -7.46 16.16 -5.70
CA GLN A 208 -8.14 15.80 -6.95
C GLN A 208 -9.15 14.66 -6.71
N PRO A 209 -10.18 14.51 -7.57
CA PRO A 209 -11.00 13.30 -7.58
C PRO A 209 -10.15 12.03 -7.67
N LEU A 210 -10.57 10.97 -7.00
CA LEU A 210 -9.78 9.73 -6.85
C LEU A 210 -9.52 9.05 -8.21
N ASP A 211 -10.46 9.14 -9.14
CA ASP A 211 -10.40 8.62 -10.50
C ASP A 211 -9.48 9.43 -11.43
N ALA A 212 -9.26 10.70 -11.12
CA ALA A 212 -8.32 11.58 -11.83
C ALA A 212 -6.85 11.35 -11.40
N LEU A 213 -6.60 10.65 -10.28
CA LEU A 213 -5.25 10.42 -9.80
C LEU A 213 -4.49 9.41 -10.68
N PRO A 214 -3.20 9.67 -10.99
CA PRO A 214 -2.34 8.69 -11.64
C PRO A 214 -2.25 7.39 -10.85
N VAL A 215 -2.22 6.26 -11.55
CA VAL A 215 -2.21 4.92 -10.91
C VAL A 215 -0.92 4.19 -11.24
N ARG A 216 -0.40 3.48 -10.24
CA ARG A 216 0.81 2.67 -10.29
C ARG A 216 0.56 1.26 -9.78
N ASP A 217 1.07 0.26 -10.49
CA ASP A 217 0.98 -1.14 -10.07
C ASP A 217 1.98 -1.51 -8.95
N LEU A 218 2.02 -2.78 -8.56
CA LEU A 218 2.96 -3.30 -7.57
C LEU A 218 4.44 -3.01 -7.87
N PHE A 219 4.77 -2.81 -9.14
CA PHE A 219 6.13 -2.56 -9.61
C PHE A 219 6.37 -1.10 -9.98
N THR A 220 5.46 -0.21 -9.56
CA THR A 220 5.45 1.25 -9.83
C THR A 220 5.35 1.60 -11.31
N ARG A 221 4.73 0.73 -12.13
CA ARG A 221 4.50 1.01 -13.56
C ARG A 221 3.15 1.71 -13.75
N PRO A 222 3.03 2.66 -14.70
CA PRO A 222 1.76 3.27 -15.05
C PRO A 222 0.70 2.23 -15.43
N THR A 223 -0.54 2.41 -14.94
CA THR A 223 -1.68 1.51 -15.20
C THR A 223 -3.00 2.25 -14.92
N ARG A 224 -4.12 1.53 -14.90
CA ARG A 224 -5.45 2.04 -14.56
C ARG A 224 -6.07 1.20 -13.46
N ARG A 225 -6.98 1.78 -12.65
CA ARG A 225 -7.71 1.02 -11.61
C ARG A 225 -8.50 -0.16 -12.19
N SER A 226 -9.11 0.01 -13.35
CA SER A 226 -9.83 -1.05 -14.06
C SER A 226 -8.93 -2.22 -14.44
N GLU A 227 -7.70 -1.96 -14.88
CA GLU A 227 -6.71 -3.00 -15.19
C GLU A 227 -6.26 -3.75 -13.94
N LEU A 228 -6.02 -3.04 -12.82
CA LEU A 228 -5.69 -3.66 -11.55
C LEU A 228 -6.81 -4.57 -11.06
N HIS A 229 -8.05 -4.11 -11.18
CA HIS A 229 -9.24 -4.89 -10.82
C HIS A 229 -9.40 -6.13 -11.69
N ALA A 230 -9.25 -6.00 -13.02
CA ALA A 230 -9.31 -7.13 -13.95
C ALA A 230 -8.25 -8.20 -13.63
N ARG A 231 -6.99 -7.78 -13.39
CA ARG A 231 -5.91 -8.68 -12.96
C ARG A 231 -6.23 -9.41 -11.65
N GLY A 232 -6.89 -8.72 -10.71
CA GLY A 232 -7.35 -9.30 -9.46
C GLY A 232 -8.39 -10.40 -9.66
N ILE A 233 -9.40 -10.15 -10.52
CA ILE A 233 -10.42 -11.14 -10.91
C ILE A 233 -9.76 -12.37 -11.55
N GLU A 234 -8.85 -12.17 -12.50
CA GLU A 234 -8.12 -13.26 -13.15
C GLU A 234 -7.30 -14.07 -12.14
N ALA A 235 -6.60 -13.39 -11.21
CA ALA A 235 -5.83 -14.04 -10.17
C ALA A 235 -6.72 -14.87 -9.22
N ILE A 236 -7.90 -14.34 -8.84
CA ILE A 236 -8.87 -15.07 -8.03
C ILE A 236 -9.39 -16.30 -8.78
N ALA A 237 -9.75 -16.14 -10.06
CA ALA A 237 -10.25 -17.24 -10.90
C ALA A 237 -9.23 -18.37 -11.02
N ALA A 238 -7.95 -18.03 -11.28
CA ALA A 238 -6.86 -18.99 -11.41
C ALA A 238 -6.60 -19.80 -10.14
N HIS A 239 -6.84 -19.23 -8.95
CA HIS A 239 -6.59 -19.88 -7.66
C HIS A 239 -7.84 -20.48 -7.01
N ARG A 240 -9.03 -20.29 -7.62
CA ARG A 240 -10.32 -20.71 -7.05
C ARG A 240 -10.41 -22.22 -6.80
N GLY A 241 -9.88 -23.03 -7.72
CA GLY A 241 -9.87 -24.49 -7.59
C GLY A 241 -9.06 -24.95 -6.38
N VAL A 242 -7.86 -24.38 -6.21
CA VAL A 242 -6.94 -24.70 -5.11
C VAL A 242 -7.56 -24.35 -3.75
N TRP A 243 -8.16 -23.16 -3.62
CA TRP A 243 -8.83 -22.76 -2.38
C TRP A 243 -10.03 -23.63 -2.06
N ARG A 244 -10.83 -24.03 -3.07
CA ARG A 244 -11.99 -24.91 -2.88
C ARG A 244 -11.60 -26.31 -2.45
N SER A 245 -10.57 -26.90 -3.05
CA SER A 245 -10.08 -28.23 -2.66
C SER A 245 -9.56 -28.22 -1.22
N HIS A 246 -8.74 -27.23 -0.88
CA HIS A 246 -8.20 -27.10 0.47
C HIS A 246 -9.28 -26.87 1.54
N ALA A 247 -10.32 -26.09 1.24
CA ALA A 247 -11.46 -25.91 2.14
C ALA A 247 -12.28 -27.19 2.38
N ARG A 248 -12.29 -28.14 1.44
CA ARG A 248 -12.95 -29.44 1.61
C ARG A 248 -12.14 -30.41 2.48
N GLU A 249 -10.81 -30.30 2.42
CA GLU A 249 -9.88 -31.19 3.14
C GLU A 249 -9.64 -30.75 4.59
N ALA A 250 -9.73 -29.44 4.88
CA ALA A 250 -9.55 -28.92 6.23
C ALA A 250 -10.78 -29.22 7.12
N ALA A 251 -10.61 -30.07 8.14
CA ALA A 251 -11.68 -30.49 9.07
C ALA A 251 -12.06 -29.44 10.15
N ALA A 252 -11.63 -28.18 10.01
CA ALA A 252 -11.85 -27.13 10.99
C ALA A 252 -12.82 -26.05 10.47
N PRO A 253 -13.46 -25.26 11.36
CA PRO A 253 -14.16 -24.01 10.98
C PRO A 253 -13.25 -22.97 10.29
N ALA A 254 -11.95 -23.23 10.26
CA ALA A 254 -10.95 -22.52 9.48
C ALA A 254 -11.04 -22.97 8.02
N LEU A 255 -11.76 -22.20 7.20
CA LEU A 255 -11.22 -21.67 5.96
C LEU A 255 -12.21 -20.71 5.31
N ARG A 256 -12.44 -19.59 6.00
CA ARG A 256 -13.21 -18.41 5.57
C ARG A 256 -12.67 -17.72 4.31
N LEU A 257 -11.69 -18.30 3.61
CA LEU A 257 -11.13 -17.74 2.38
C LEU A 257 -12.19 -17.65 1.29
N ASP A 258 -13.08 -18.63 1.20
CA ASP A 258 -14.29 -18.56 0.38
C ASP A 258 -15.08 -17.27 0.62
N ARG A 259 -15.38 -16.93 1.88
CA ARG A 259 -16.10 -15.70 2.28
C ARG A 259 -15.27 -14.43 2.07
N ILE A 260 -13.94 -14.51 2.24
CA ILE A 260 -13.02 -13.41 1.94
C ILE A 260 -13.03 -13.14 0.43
N LEU A 261 -13.00 -14.19 -0.39
CA LEU A 261 -13.05 -14.12 -1.84
C LEU A 261 -14.41 -13.62 -2.34
N GLU A 262 -15.51 -14.02 -1.71
CA GLU A 262 -16.84 -13.46 -1.99
C GLU A 262 -16.89 -11.95 -1.77
N ARG A 263 -16.18 -11.43 -0.75
CA ARG A 263 -16.06 -9.97 -0.52
C ARG A 263 -15.12 -9.26 -1.50
N LEU A 264 -14.22 -10.01 -2.14
CA LEU A 264 -13.24 -9.53 -3.11
C LEU A 264 -13.75 -9.58 -4.55
N LEU A 265 -14.67 -10.49 -4.86
CA LEU A 265 -15.32 -10.55 -6.16
C LEU A 265 -16.41 -9.47 -6.24
N PRO A 266 -16.62 -8.85 -7.41
CA PRO A 266 -17.83 -8.07 -7.63
C PRO A 266 -19.06 -8.96 -7.41
N ALA A 267 -20.14 -8.42 -6.85
CA ALA A 267 -21.43 -9.11 -6.87
C ALA A 267 -21.71 -9.51 -8.32
N THR A 268 -21.76 -10.81 -8.59
CA THR A 268 -22.19 -11.31 -9.89
C THR A 268 -23.57 -10.73 -10.15
N THR A 269 -23.70 -9.85 -11.15
CA THR A 269 -24.98 -9.71 -11.84
C THR A 269 -25.24 -11.09 -12.45
N ALA A 270 -26.02 -11.91 -11.75
CA ALA A 270 -26.56 -13.11 -12.35
C ALA A 270 -27.21 -12.68 -13.67
N PRO A 271 -26.91 -13.33 -14.80
CA PRO A 271 -27.68 -13.07 -16.01
C PRO A 271 -29.14 -13.37 -15.68
N ARG A 272 -30.01 -12.38 -15.88
CA ARG A 272 -31.46 -12.60 -15.93
C ARG A 272 -31.79 -13.39 -17.18
#